data_AF-A0A950UG87-F1
#
_entry.id   AF-A0A950UG87-F1
#
_cell.length_a   1.000
_cell.length_b   1.000
_cell.length_c   1.000
_cell.angle_alpha   90.00
_cell.angle_beta   90.00
_cell.angle_gamma   90.00
#
_symmetry.space_group_name_H-M   'P 1'
#
loop_
_entity.id
_entity.type
_entity.pdbx_description
1 polymer ?
#
loop_
_entity_poly.entity_id
_entity_poly.type
_entity_poly.pdbx_seq_one_letter_code
_entity_poly.pdbx_strand_id
1 'polypeptide(L)'
;MHLAVPAFAGVVAAILLLGSAAPAHAEYGAIAYDQTTGSYGASSNEPTAARAQELALKNCGTPGCQAHVVEPHGCGALARSDTDKAWGGVDRDTLDAARRDAVEHCQTHTSTGHCKVVISACNK
;
A
#
# COMPACT_ATOMS: atom_id res chain seq x y z
N MET A 1 36.81 56.26 35.42
CA MET A 1 36.39 55.83 36.77
C MET A 1 35.32 54.78 36.56
N HIS A 2 35.56 53.57 37.07
CA HIS A 2 34.86 52.32 36.75
C HIS A 2 33.37 52.29 37.12
N LEU A 3 32.68 51.33 36.50
CA LEU A 3 31.71 50.34 37.04
C LEU A 3 30.70 50.00 35.91
N ALA A 4 30.20 48.80 35.66
CA ALA A 4 30.50 47.41 35.98
C ALA A 4 29.57 46.57 35.07
N VAL A 5 30.02 45.42 34.58
CA VAL A 5 29.21 44.48 33.78
C VAL A 5 28.34 43.64 34.71
N PRO A 6 27.03 43.46 34.45
CA PRO A 6 26.32 42.29 34.96
C PRO A 6 26.19 41.26 33.84
N ALA A 7 26.88 40.13 34.04
CA ALA A 7 26.62 38.89 33.36
C ALA A 7 25.21 38.41 33.74
N PHE A 8 24.33 38.26 32.75
CA PHE A 8 23.09 37.50 32.93
C PHE A 8 23.19 36.20 32.13
N ALA A 9 23.27 35.13 32.93
CA ALA A 9 23.28 33.74 32.54
C ALA A 9 22.04 33.38 31.71
N GLY A 10 22.23 32.39 30.83
CA GLY A 10 21.28 32.03 29.79
C GLY A 10 20.01 31.32 30.27
N VAL A 11 19.07 31.21 29.34
CA VAL A 11 18.09 30.13 29.27
C VAL A 11 17.91 29.82 27.78
N VAL A 12 18.63 28.80 27.29
CA VAL A 12 18.29 28.17 26.02
C VAL A 12 17.12 27.24 26.32
N ALA A 13 15.90 27.71 26.06
CA ALA A 13 14.75 26.83 26.06
C ALA A 13 14.91 25.89 24.86
N ALA A 14 15.30 24.64 25.12
CA ALA A 14 15.26 23.58 24.13
C ALA A 14 13.83 23.01 24.14
N ILE A 15 13.04 23.39 23.14
CA ILE A 15 11.67 22.88 22.97
C ILE A 15 11.85 21.46 22.42
N LEU A 16 11.78 20.47 23.31
CA LEU A 16 11.75 19.06 22.93
C LEU A 16 10.44 18.81 22.16
N LEU A 17 10.54 18.76 20.84
CA LEU A 17 9.48 18.21 19.97
C LEU A 17 9.35 16.72 20.30
N LEU A 18 8.43 16.39 21.19
CA LEU A 18 7.95 15.03 21.38
C LEU A 18 7.23 14.61 20.09
N GLY A 19 7.99 14.03 19.16
CA GLY A 19 7.43 13.37 17.99
C GLY A 19 6.59 12.19 18.46
N SER A 20 5.27 12.30 18.31
CA SER A 20 4.34 11.19 18.51
C SER A 20 4.66 10.12 17.48
N ALA A 21 5.41 9.09 17.86
CA ALA A 21 5.39 7.83 17.13
C ALA A 21 3.98 7.25 17.36
N ALA A 22 3.07 7.47 16.41
CA ALA A 22 1.80 6.79 16.42
C ALA A 22 2.07 5.28 16.47
N PRO A 23 1.34 4.52 17.30
CA PRO A 23 1.47 3.06 17.27
C PRO A 23 1.22 2.58 15.84
N ALA A 24 2.06 1.66 15.37
CA ALA A 24 1.84 0.93 14.11
C ALA A 24 0.60 0.05 14.32
N HIS A 25 -0.58 0.66 14.20
CA HIS A 25 -1.80 -0.09 13.93
C HIS A 25 -1.61 -0.71 12.56
N ALA A 26 -2.00 -1.97 12.38
CA ALA A 26 -2.07 -2.47 11.03
C ALA A 26 -3.01 -1.61 10.22
N GLU A 27 -2.42 -1.06 9.18
CA GLU A 27 -3.10 -0.12 8.32
C GLU A 27 -3.76 -0.88 7.15
N TYR A 28 -4.67 -0.21 6.43
CA TYR A 28 -5.38 -0.79 5.30
C TYR A 28 -4.52 -0.74 4.03
N GLY A 29 -4.79 -1.67 3.11
CA GLY A 29 -4.22 -1.67 1.77
C GLY A 29 -5.33 -1.72 0.72
N ALA A 30 -4.97 -1.53 -0.54
CA ALA A 30 -5.89 -1.78 -1.65
C ALA A 30 -5.13 -2.09 -2.92
N ILE A 31 -5.74 -2.89 -3.79
CA ILE A 31 -5.25 -3.19 -5.14
C ILE A 31 -6.34 -2.77 -6.12
N ALA A 32 -5.97 -1.97 -7.11
CA ALA A 32 -6.84 -1.53 -8.18
C ALA A 32 -6.39 -2.11 -9.52
N TYR A 33 -7.36 -2.53 -10.34
CA TYR A 33 -7.12 -3.10 -11.66
C TYR A 33 -8.19 -2.65 -12.66
N ASP A 34 -7.76 -2.34 -13.89
CA ASP A 34 -8.63 -2.15 -15.05
C ASP A 34 -8.41 -3.30 -16.03
N GLN A 35 -9.43 -4.16 -16.19
CA GLN A 35 -9.40 -5.30 -17.09
C GLN A 35 -9.32 -4.92 -18.57
N THR A 36 -9.75 -3.70 -18.93
CA THR A 36 -9.79 -3.23 -20.31
C THR A 36 -8.41 -2.81 -20.78
N THR A 37 -7.73 -1.99 -19.97
CA THR A 37 -6.41 -1.43 -20.29
C THR A 37 -5.24 -2.25 -19.72
N GLY A 38 -5.51 -3.11 -18.74
CA GLY A 38 -4.47 -3.79 -17.97
C GLY A 38 -3.74 -2.87 -17.00
N SER A 39 -4.22 -1.64 -16.77
CA SER A 39 -3.64 -0.74 -15.77
C SER A 39 -3.88 -1.26 -14.36
N TYR A 40 -2.93 -1.03 -13.46
CA TYR A 40 -3.03 -1.48 -12.07
C TYR A 40 -2.35 -0.49 -11.14
N GLY A 41 -2.80 -0.46 -9.90
CA GLY A 41 -2.24 0.36 -8.84
C GLY A 41 -2.48 -0.30 -7.49
N ALA A 42 -1.73 0.13 -6.47
CA ALA A 42 -1.99 -0.29 -5.12
C ALA A 42 -1.65 0.82 -4.12
N SER A 43 -2.14 0.65 -2.91
CA SER A 43 -1.71 1.37 -1.72
C SER A 43 -1.54 0.35 -0.59
N SER A 44 -0.73 0.70 0.39
CA SER A 44 -0.54 -0.08 1.60
C SER A 44 -0.29 0.87 2.75
N ASN A 45 -0.53 0.39 3.95
CA ASN A 45 -0.25 1.15 5.15
C ASN A 45 -1.01 2.50 5.17
N GLU A 46 -2.30 2.48 4.83
CA GLU A 46 -3.18 3.65 4.90
C GLU A 46 -4.09 3.60 6.14
N PRO A 47 -4.38 4.74 6.78
CA PRO A 47 -5.09 4.78 8.05
C PRO A 47 -6.56 4.33 7.97
N THR A 48 -7.13 4.26 6.76
CA THR A 48 -8.52 3.83 6.54
C THR A 48 -8.65 3.08 5.21
N ALA A 49 -9.63 2.16 5.13
CA ALA A 49 -9.99 1.48 3.88
C ALA A 49 -10.31 2.46 2.74
N ALA A 50 -11.03 3.54 3.03
CA ALA A 50 -11.41 4.55 2.02
C ALA A 50 -10.17 5.25 1.44
N ARG A 51 -9.21 5.60 2.30
CA ARG A 51 -7.95 6.22 1.87
C ARG A 51 -7.10 5.27 1.04
N ALA A 52 -7.04 3.99 1.43
CA ALA A 52 -6.39 2.95 0.64
C ALA A 52 -7.01 2.84 -0.75
N GLN A 53 -8.34 2.70 -0.81
CA GLN A 53 -9.06 2.58 -2.07
C GLN A 53 -8.82 3.79 -2.98
N GLU A 54 -8.93 5.01 -2.46
CA GLU A 54 -8.67 6.25 -3.21
C GLU A 54 -7.26 6.27 -3.81
N LEU A 55 -6.23 5.95 -3.01
CA LEU A 55 -4.86 5.99 -3.48
C LEU A 55 -4.57 4.87 -4.49
N ALA A 56 -5.09 3.66 -4.29
CA ALA A 56 -4.95 2.58 -5.26
C ALA A 56 -5.60 2.92 -6.60
N LEU A 57 -6.80 3.51 -6.60
CA LEU A 57 -7.48 3.99 -7.82
C LEU A 57 -6.68 5.09 -8.52
N LYS A 58 -6.19 6.07 -7.75
CA LYS A 58 -5.32 7.14 -8.26
C LYS A 58 -4.05 6.58 -8.91
N ASN A 59 -3.40 5.61 -8.26
CA ASN A 59 -2.19 4.97 -8.76
C ASN A 59 -2.46 4.10 -10.00
N CYS A 60 -3.65 3.52 -10.12
CA CYS A 60 -4.08 2.76 -11.29
C CYS A 60 -4.35 3.66 -12.52
N GLY A 61 -4.84 4.88 -12.30
CA GLY A 61 -4.72 5.98 -13.27
C GLY A 61 -5.66 5.92 -14.49
N THR A 62 -6.66 5.02 -14.50
CA THR A 62 -7.67 4.95 -15.57
C THR A 62 -9.09 4.98 -15.01
N PRO A 63 -10.09 5.46 -15.79
CA PRO A 63 -11.48 5.50 -15.35
C PRO A 63 -12.11 4.12 -15.09
N GLY A 64 -11.55 3.07 -15.70
CA GLY A 64 -12.01 1.69 -15.56
C GLY A 64 -11.45 0.96 -14.34
N CYS A 65 -10.58 1.59 -13.54
CA CYS A 65 -9.98 0.95 -12.37
C CYS A 65 -11.04 0.60 -11.33
N GLN A 66 -11.05 -0.65 -10.89
CA GLN A 66 -11.83 -1.13 -9.76
C GLN A 66 -10.87 -1.57 -8.65
N ALA A 67 -11.15 -1.14 -7.42
CA ALA A 67 -10.28 -1.39 -6.28
C ALA A 67 -10.90 -2.38 -5.28
N HIS A 68 -10.07 -3.28 -4.79
CA HIS A 68 -10.35 -4.21 -3.69
C HIS A 68 -9.51 -3.81 -2.48
N VAL A 69 -10.13 -3.74 -1.31
CA VAL A 69 -9.45 -3.40 -0.06
C VAL A 69 -8.80 -4.65 0.53
N VAL A 70 -7.58 -4.47 1.05
CA VAL A 70 -6.86 -5.47 1.84
C VAL A 70 -6.97 -5.05 3.31
N GLU A 71 -7.52 -5.93 4.13
CA GLU A 71 -7.74 -5.68 5.56
C GLU A 71 -6.41 -5.46 6.33
N PRO A 72 -6.46 -4.88 7.54
CA PRO A 72 -5.32 -4.77 8.44
C PRO A 72 -4.63 -6.12 8.65
N HIS A 73 -3.29 -6.11 8.67
CA HIS A 73 -2.41 -7.29 8.75
C HIS A 73 -2.52 -8.25 7.56
N GLY A 74 -3.39 -7.97 6.59
CA GLY A 74 -3.54 -8.76 5.37
C GLY A 74 -2.45 -8.47 4.33
N CYS A 75 -2.30 -9.42 3.41
CA CYS A 75 -1.44 -9.34 2.25
C CYS A 75 -2.27 -9.47 0.97
N GLY A 76 -2.10 -8.55 0.03
CA GLY A 76 -2.75 -8.59 -1.28
C GLY A 76 -1.76 -8.99 -2.37
N ALA A 77 -2.27 -9.62 -3.44
CA ALA A 77 -1.53 -9.82 -4.68
C ALA A 77 -2.44 -9.78 -5.91
N LEU A 78 -1.85 -9.39 -7.05
CA LEU A 78 -2.46 -9.43 -8.38
C LEU A 78 -1.51 -10.13 -9.34
N ALA A 79 -2.03 -11.12 -10.06
CA ALA A 79 -1.34 -11.77 -11.17
C ALA A 79 -2.08 -11.52 -12.49
N ARG A 80 -1.35 -11.58 -13.60
CA ARG A 80 -1.88 -11.48 -14.96
C ARG A 80 -1.20 -12.44 -15.92
N SER A 81 -1.88 -12.77 -17.01
CA SER A 81 -1.21 -13.30 -18.20
C SER A 81 -0.45 -12.19 -18.92
N ASP A 82 0.64 -12.57 -19.58
CA ASP A 82 1.37 -11.73 -20.54
C ASP A 82 0.86 -11.90 -21.98
N THR A 83 0.10 -12.96 -22.25
CA THR A 83 -0.39 -13.33 -23.58
C THR A 83 -1.85 -12.97 -23.83
N ASP A 84 -2.67 -12.89 -22.78
CA ASP A 84 -4.11 -12.61 -22.89
C ASP A 84 -4.58 -11.69 -21.74
N LYS A 85 -5.91 -11.51 -21.64
CA LYS A 85 -6.52 -10.61 -20.64
C LYS A 85 -6.79 -11.29 -19.28
N ALA A 86 -6.31 -12.51 -19.06
CA ALA A 86 -6.51 -13.21 -17.81
C ALA A 86 -5.79 -12.51 -16.65
N TRP A 87 -6.43 -12.53 -15.49
CA TRP A 87 -5.93 -11.91 -14.28
C TRP A 87 -6.53 -12.59 -13.05
N GLY A 88 -5.89 -12.42 -11.90
CA GLY A 88 -6.37 -12.92 -10.62
C GLY A 88 -5.86 -12.05 -9.49
N GLY A 89 -6.77 -11.48 -8.70
CA GLY A 89 -6.46 -10.68 -7.52
C GLY A 89 -7.04 -11.31 -6.26
N VAL A 90 -6.27 -11.32 -5.17
CA VAL A 90 -6.67 -11.89 -3.87
C VAL A 90 -6.00 -11.17 -2.71
N ASP A 91 -6.61 -11.29 -1.53
CA ASP A 91 -6.01 -11.00 -0.24
C ASP A 91 -5.95 -12.27 0.65
N ARG A 92 -4.89 -12.41 1.45
CA ARG A 92 -4.62 -13.53 2.36
C ARG A 92 -3.82 -13.07 3.57
N ASP A 93 -3.78 -13.90 4.61
CA ASP A 93 -3.02 -13.66 5.83
C ASP A 93 -1.49 -13.62 5.62
N THR A 94 -0.99 -14.19 4.52
CA THR A 94 0.45 -14.22 4.21
C THR A 94 0.72 -13.85 2.76
N LEU A 95 1.90 -13.26 2.53
CA LEU A 95 2.32 -12.82 1.20
C LEU A 95 2.44 -14.00 0.22
N ASP A 96 2.93 -15.15 0.68
CA ASP A 96 3.11 -16.33 -0.15
C ASP A 96 1.77 -16.96 -0.54
N ALA A 97 0.79 -17.00 0.38
CA ALA A 97 -0.57 -17.41 0.06
C ALA A 97 -1.21 -16.45 -0.95
N ALA A 98 -1.09 -15.13 -0.74
CA ALA A 98 -1.65 -14.15 -1.67
C ALA A 98 -1.06 -14.31 -3.07
N ARG A 99 0.26 -14.46 -3.19
CA ARG A 99 0.94 -14.65 -4.50
C ARG A 99 0.52 -15.91 -5.22
N ARG A 100 0.51 -17.05 -4.51
CA ARG A 100 0.10 -18.33 -5.08
C ARG A 100 -1.35 -18.27 -5.57
N ASP A 101 -2.25 -17.87 -4.70
CA ASP A 101 -3.68 -17.88 -4.99
C ASP A 101 -4.03 -16.85 -6.10
N ALA A 102 -3.33 -15.71 -6.18
CA ALA A 102 -3.46 -14.78 -7.31
C ALA A 102 -3.11 -15.44 -8.66
N VAL A 103 -2.03 -16.22 -8.70
CA VAL A 103 -1.61 -16.97 -9.88
C VAL A 103 -2.62 -18.06 -10.21
N GLU A 104 -3.05 -18.85 -9.21
CA GLU A 104 -4.06 -19.91 -9.38
C GLU A 104 -5.37 -19.34 -9.95
N HIS A 105 -5.86 -18.22 -9.41
CA HIS A 105 -7.04 -17.53 -9.93
C HIS A 105 -6.85 -17.06 -11.38
N CYS A 106 -5.72 -16.41 -11.68
CA CYS A 106 -5.39 -15.99 -13.04
C CYS A 106 -5.37 -17.17 -14.02
N GLN A 107 -4.81 -18.30 -13.60
CA GLN A 107 -4.70 -19.52 -14.41
C GLN A 107 -6.05 -20.09 -14.84
N THR A 108 -7.11 -19.88 -14.05
CA THR A 108 -8.48 -20.30 -14.42
C THR A 108 -9.07 -19.51 -15.59
N HIS A 109 -8.45 -18.39 -15.97
CA HIS A 109 -8.96 -17.47 -16.98
C HIS A 109 -8.07 -17.34 -18.23
N THR A 110 -6.90 -17.98 -18.26
CA THR A 110 -5.96 -17.93 -19.40
C THR A 110 -6.01 -19.20 -20.24
N SER A 111 -5.72 -19.06 -21.53
CA SER A 111 -5.58 -20.20 -22.44
C SER A 111 -4.18 -20.83 -22.44
N THR A 112 -3.16 -20.14 -21.93
CA THR A 112 -1.76 -20.60 -21.93
C THR A 112 -1.31 -21.17 -20.58
N GLY A 113 -2.03 -20.86 -19.50
CA GLY A 113 -1.67 -21.24 -18.13
C GLY A 113 -0.52 -20.40 -17.54
N HIS A 114 0.04 -19.46 -18.30
CA HIS A 114 1.13 -18.60 -17.84
C HIS A 114 0.56 -17.33 -17.19
N CYS A 115 0.79 -17.20 -15.89
CA CYS A 115 0.43 -16.03 -15.10
C CYS A 115 1.61 -15.59 -14.23
N LYS A 116 1.78 -14.28 -14.08
CA LYS A 116 2.83 -13.66 -13.27
C LYS A 116 2.25 -12.64 -12.30
N VAL A 117 2.72 -12.69 -11.06
CA VAL A 117 2.43 -11.66 -10.06
C VAL A 117 3.03 -10.32 -10.52
N VAL A 118 2.19 -9.29 -10.62
CA VAL A 118 2.59 -7.93 -11.00
C VAL A 118 2.63 -6.96 -9.83
N ILE A 119 1.87 -7.25 -8.76
CA ILE A 119 1.98 -6.53 -7.50
C ILE A 119 1.64 -7.46 -6.33
N SER A 120 2.34 -7.30 -5.22
CA SER A 120 2.06 -8.01 -3.97
C SER A 120 2.65 -7.26 -2.78
N ALA A 121 1.91 -7.07 -1.70
CA ALA A 121 2.38 -6.42 -0.48
C ALA A 121 1.54 -6.83 0.73
N CYS A 122 2.10 -6.66 1.93
CA CYS A 122 1.37 -6.76 3.19
C CYS A 122 1.27 -5.41 3.87
N ASN A 123 0.18 -5.24 4.61
CA ASN A 123 0.02 -4.15 5.55
C ASN A 123 0.81 -4.42 6.84
N LYS A 124 1.25 -3.37 7.53
CA LYS A 124 2.08 -3.41 8.73
C LYS A 124 1.42 -2.69 9.88
#